data_AF-A0AA39FJ05-F1
#
_entry.id   AF-A0AA39FJ05-F1
#
_cell.length_a   1.000
_cell.length_b   1.000
_cell.length_c   1.000
_cell.angle_alpha   90.00
_cell.angle_beta   90.00
_cell.angle_gamma   90.00
#
_symmetry.space_group_name_H-M   'P 1'
#
loop_
_entity.id
_entity.type
_entity.pdbx_description
1 polymer ?
#
loop_
_entity_poly.entity_id
_entity_poly.type
_entity_poly.pdbx_seq_one_letter_code
_entity_poly.pdbx_strand_id
1 'polypeptide(L)'
;MESIISEWYNQGVVDQLQRHKLLFIETQDSAETSLALVNYIKACENGRGAVLLSVARGKVSEGVDFDHHLGRAVLMFGIPYVYTQSRILKARLEYLRDQFQIRENDFLTFDAMRHAAQCVGRAIRGKTDYGIMVFADKRFTRADKRTKLPKWIQEHLNESFCNLSTEEAIQIAKRWLRQMAQPFTREDQLGLSLLTKEQLEKEEASKIERKAQQN
;
A
#
# COMPACT_ATOMS: atom_id res chain seq x y z
N MET A 1 -8.34 -12.87 -11.43
CA MET A 1 -9.25 -12.47 -10.35
C MET A 1 -10.52 -13.30 -10.41
N GLU A 2 -11.25 -13.28 -11.53
CA GLU A 2 -12.48 -14.06 -11.75
C GLU A 2 -12.36 -15.53 -11.34
N SER A 3 -11.33 -16.24 -11.82
CA SER A 3 -11.13 -17.67 -11.47
C SER A 3 -10.97 -17.91 -9.97
N ILE A 4 -10.27 -17.03 -9.26
CA ILE A 4 -10.05 -17.15 -7.81
C ILE A 4 -11.36 -16.88 -7.06
N ILE A 5 -12.13 -15.89 -7.50
CA ILE A 5 -13.41 -15.55 -6.87
C ILE A 5 -14.43 -16.69 -7.09
N SER A 6 -14.48 -17.27 -8.29
CA SER A 6 -15.32 -18.45 -8.56
C SER A 6 -14.93 -19.63 -7.67
N GLU A 7 -13.64 -19.87 -7.48
CA GLU A 7 -13.16 -20.93 -6.60
C GLU A 7 -13.49 -20.64 -5.12
N TRP A 8 -13.34 -19.40 -4.67
CA TRP A 8 -13.73 -18.98 -3.32
C TRP A 8 -15.23 -19.10 -3.08
N TYR A 9 -16.03 -18.89 -4.11
CA TYR A 9 -17.48 -19.11 -4.05
C TYR A 9 -17.79 -20.59 -3.88
N ASN A 10 -17.17 -21.47 -4.69
CA ASN A 10 -17.34 -22.92 -4.59
C ASN A 10 -16.90 -23.48 -3.24
N GLN A 11 -15.84 -22.91 -2.64
CA GLN A 11 -15.33 -23.30 -1.32
C GLN A 11 -16.13 -22.69 -0.15
N GLY A 12 -17.12 -21.83 -0.40
CA GLY A 12 -17.91 -21.14 0.62
C GLY A 12 -17.15 -20.04 1.39
N VAL A 13 -15.97 -19.63 0.90
CA VAL A 13 -15.15 -18.56 1.50
C VAL A 13 -15.84 -17.20 1.32
N VAL A 14 -16.47 -16.97 0.18
CA VAL A 14 -17.20 -15.72 -0.10
C VAL A 14 -18.34 -15.53 0.91
N ASP A 15 -19.09 -16.59 1.20
CA ASP A 15 -20.19 -16.53 2.17
C ASP A 15 -19.70 -16.19 3.58
N GLN A 16 -18.57 -16.77 3.99
CA GLN A 16 -17.94 -16.43 5.27
C GLN A 16 -17.49 -14.97 5.32
N LEU A 17 -16.93 -14.45 4.22
CA LEU A 17 -16.50 -13.05 4.13
C LEU A 17 -17.70 -12.10 4.20
N GLN A 18 -18.79 -12.41 3.48
CA GLN A 18 -20.02 -11.62 3.44
C GLN A 18 -20.74 -11.52 4.78
N ARG A 19 -20.58 -12.52 5.67
CA ARG A 19 -21.08 -12.46 7.06
C ARG A 19 -20.40 -11.37 7.87
N HIS A 20 -19.15 -11.01 7.55
CA HIS A 20 -18.38 -10.01 8.28
C HIS A 20 -18.36 -8.64 7.59
N LYS A 21 -18.22 -8.59 6.26
CA LYS A 21 -18.10 -7.35 5.48
C LYS A 21 -18.75 -7.50 4.11
N LEU A 22 -19.26 -6.40 3.57
CA LEU A 22 -19.79 -6.40 2.20
C LEU A 22 -18.64 -6.49 1.18
N LEU A 23 -18.82 -7.32 0.16
CA LEU A 23 -17.83 -7.53 -0.89
C LEU A 23 -18.18 -6.73 -2.13
N PHE A 24 -17.23 -5.94 -2.61
CA PHE A 24 -17.30 -5.20 -3.87
C PHE A 24 -16.14 -5.63 -4.75
N ILE A 25 -16.40 -5.81 -6.05
CA ILE A 25 -15.43 -6.32 -7.01
C ILE A 25 -15.32 -5.30 -8.15
N GLU A 26 -14.10 -4.95 -8.54
CA GLU A 26 -13.83 -4.14 -9.72
C GLU A 26 -14.15 -4.94 -10.99
N THR A 27 -14.92 -4.35 -11.90
CA THR A 27 -15.21 -4.92 -13.22
C THR A 27 -14.52 -4.09 -14.31
N GLN A 28 -14.50 -4.60 -15.54
CA GLN A 28 -13.91 -3.85 -16.67
C GLN A 28 -14.75 -2.63 -17.06
N ASP A 29 -16.06 -2.66 -16.76
CA ASP A 29 -16.95 -1.54 -16.98
C ASP A 29 -16.72 -0.43 -15.94
N SER A 30 -16.50 0.78 -16.44
CA SER A 30 -16.35 1.98 -15.62
C SER A 30 -17.63 2.34 -14.88
N ALA A 31 -18.81 2.12 -15.46
CA ALA A 31 -20.06 2.52 -14.83
C ALA A 31 -20.33 1.65 -13.60
N GLU A 32 -20.22 0.33 -13.75
CA GLU A 32 -20.32 -0.63 -12.64
C GLU A 32 -19.27 -0.39 -11.56
N THR A 33 -18.00 -0.17 -11.96
CA THR A 33 -16.92 0.10 -11.00
C THR A 33 -17.19 1.37 -10.19
N SER A 34 -17.70 2.42 -10.83
CA SER A 34 -18.07 3.67 -10.13
C SER A 34 -19.20 3.43 -9.13
N LEU A 35 -20.20 2.63 -9.51
CA LEU A 35 -21.29 2.25 -8.61
C LEU A 35 -20.80 1.40 -7.43
N ALA A 36 -19.90 0.45 -7.68
CA ALA A 36 -19.29 -0.37 -6.64
C ALA A 36 -18.49 0.46 -5.64
N LEU A 37 -17.74 1.46 -6.10
CA LEU A 37 -17.01 2.40 -5.24
C LEU A 37 -17.93 3.26 -4.37
N VAL A 38 -19.00 3.80 -4.96
CA VAL A 38 -19.97 4.60 -4.19
C VAL A 38 -20.62 3.76 -3.09
N ASN A 39 -20.98 2.51 -3.41
CA ASN A 39 -21.58 1.61 -2.43
C ASN A 39 -20.56 1.12 -1.39
N TYR A 40 -19.29 0.96 -1.76
CA TYR A 40 -18.20 0.68 -0.85
C TYR A 40 -18.05 1.77 0.22
N ILE A 41 -18.02 3.04 -0.20
CA ILE A 41 -17.91 4.19 0.71
C ILE A 41 -19.10 4.21 1.67
N LYS A 42 -20.33 4.11 1.14
CA LYS A 42 -21.56 4.05 1.96
C LYS A 42 -21.53 2.91 2.97
N ALA A 43 -21.05 1.73 2.58
CA ALA A 43 -20.96 0.58 3.47
C ALA A 43 -19.94 0.78 4.61
N CYS A 44 -18.84 1.49 4.33
CA CYS A 44 -17.85 1.87 5.34
C CYS A 44 -18.40 2.90 6.33
N GLU A 45 -19.14 3.91 5.85
CA GLU A 45 -19.74 4.96 6.69
C GLU A 45 -20.90 4.44 7.55
N ASN A 46 -21.68 3.49 7.03
CA ASN A 46 -22.80 2.88 7.75
C ASN A 46 -22.38 1.85 8.83
N GLY A 47 -21.08 1.66 9.07
CA GLY A 47 -20.56 0.83 10.16
C GLY A 47 -20.53 -0.69 9.90
N ARG A 48 -21.11 -1.19 8.80
CA ARG A 48 -20.99 -2.62 8.42
C ARG A 48 -19.58 -2.96 7.93
N GLY A 49 -18.94 -2.02 7.26
CA GLY A 49 -17.63 -2.20 6.65
C GLY A 49 -17.69 -2.99 5.33
N ALA A 50 -16.67 -2.79 4.52
CA ALA A 50 -16.60 -3.34 3.18
C ALA A 50 -15.20 -3.84 2.84
N VAL A 51 -15.13 -4.69 1.81
CA VAL A 51 -13.91 -5.18 1.17
C VAL A 51 -14.04 -4.89 -0.31
N LEU A 52 -13.05 -4.20 -0.87
CA LEU A 52 -12.96 -3.93 -2.29
C LEU A 52 -11.86 -4.79 -2.90
N LEU A 53 -12.23 -5.70 -3.81
CA LEU A 53 -11.29 -6.49 -4.62
C LEU A 53 -11.05 -5.76 -5.93
N SER A 54 -9.86 -5.17 -6.07
CA SER A 54 -9.43 -4.43 -7.26
C SER A 54 -8.20 -5.06 -7.91
N VAL A 55 -8.03 -4.85 -9.21
CA VAL A 55 -6.87 -5.33 -9.95
C VAL A 55 -5.74 -4.32 -9.82
N ALA A 56 -4.53 -4.77 -9.49
CA ALA A 56 -3.35 -3.92 -9.55
C ALA A 56 -3.08 -3.52 -11.02
N ARG A 57 -2.86 -2.21 -11.28
CA ARG A 57 -2.86 -1.59 -12.62
C ARG A 57 -4.26 -1.42 -13.26
N GLY A 58 -5.30 -1.64 -12.47
CA GLY A 58 -6.68 -1.27 -12.81
C GLY A 58 -6.95 0.20 -12.52
N LYS A 59 -8.11 0.69 -12.97
CA LYS A 59 -8.52 2.10 -12.84
C LYS A 59 -8.62 2.51 -11.38
N VAL A 60 -9.14 1.62 -10.53
CA VAL A 60 -9.29 1.87 -9.09
C VAL A 60 -7.93 2.10 -8.43
N SER A 61 -6.94 1.28 -8.80
CA SER A 61 -5.58 1.34 -8.23
C SER A 61 -4.76 2.55 -8.69
N GLU A 62 -5.23 3.29 -9.69
CA GLU A 62 -4.55 4.48 -10.25
C GLU A 62 -5.28 5.79 -9.94
N GLY A 63 -6.61 5.81 -10.01
CA GLY A 63 -7.40 7.04 -9.96
C GLY A 63 -8.16 7.31 -8.67
N VAL A 64 -8.27 6.33 -7.76
CA VAL A 64 -9.13 6.44 -6.57
C VAL A 64 -8.29 6.62 -5.32
N ASP A 65 -8.65 7.61 -4.52
CA ASP A 65 -8.03 7.88 -3.24
C ASP A 65 -8.90 7.34 -2.10
N PHE A 66 -8.32 6.45 -1.29
CA PHE A 66 -8.96 5.95 -0.07
C PHE A 66 -8.58 6.87 1.08
N ASP A 67 -9.55 7.67 1.53
CA ASP A 67 -9.33 8.61 2.62
C ASP A 67 -9.60 7.96 3.98
N HIS A 68 -8.70 8.20 4.94
CA HIS A 68 -8.80 7.77 6.34
C HIS A 68 -9.36 6.34 6.53
N HIS A 69 -10.61 6.23 6.99
CA HIS A 69 -11.22 4.95 7.37
C HIS A 69 -11.60 4.06 6.17
N LEU A 70 -11.55 4.60 4.94
CA LEU A 70 -11.88 3.86 3.72
C LEU A 70 -10.82 2.82 3.35
N GLY A 71 -9.63 2.82 3.98
CA GLY A 71 -8.51 1.98 3.57
C GLY A 71 -7.64 1.47 4.71
N ARG A 72 -8.22 1.07 5.85
CA ARG A 72 -7.46 0.67 7.06
C ARG A 72 -6.53 -0.52 6.87
N ALA A 73 -6.78 -1.39 5.90
CA ALA A 73 -5.89 -2.49 5.55
C ALA A 73 -5.85 -2.67 4.03
N VAL A 74 -4.66 -2.59 3.44
CA VAL A 74 -4.43 -2.87 2.02
C VAL A 74 -3.61 -4.15 1.91
N LEU A 75 -4.20 -5.15 1.25
CA LEU A 75 -3.59 -6.45 1.02
C LEU A 75 -3.16 -6.55 -0.45
N MET A 76 -1.85 -6.62 -0.68
CA MET A 76 -1.27 -6.85 -2.00
C MET A 76 -1.10 -8.36 -2.20
N PHE A 77 -2.02 -8.97 -2.96
CA PHE A 77 -1.93 -10.38 -3.33
C PHE A 77 -0.96 -10.59 -4.50
N GLY A 78 0.17 -11.23 -4.22
CA GLY A 78 1.19 -11.48 -5.23
C GLY A 78 1.97 -10.23 -5.66
N ILE A 79 2.81 -10.41 -6.68
CA ILE A 79 3.57 -9.31 -7.31
C ILE A 79 2.92 -8.96 -8.65
N PRO A 80 2.57 -7.68 -8.90
CA PRO A 80 1.84 -7.26 -10.10
C PRO A 80 2.78 -7.14 -11.32
N TYR A 81 3.26 -8.29 -11.81
CA TYR A 81 4.02 -8.37 -13.05
C TYR A 81 3.14 -8.11 -14.27
N VAL A 82 3.73 -7.42 -15.25
CA VAL A 82 3.15 -7.31 -16.59
C VAL A 82 3.27 -8.63 -17.35
N TYR A 83 2.41 -8.82 -18.34
CA TYR A 83 2.47 -9.98 -19.22
C TYR A 83 3.76 -9.97 -20.05
N THR A 84 4.67 -10.89 -19.75
CA THR A 84 6.04 -10.91 -20.29
C THR A 84 6.13 -11.33 -21.76
N GLN A 85 5.10 -12.00 -22.29
CA GLN A 85 5.11 -12.47 -23.68
C GLN A 85 4.63 -11.41 -24.69
N SER A 86 4.26 -10.22 -24.24
CA SER A 86 3.87 -9.12 -25.14
C SER A 86 5.03 -8.66 -26.02
N ARG A 87 4.79 -8.53 -27.33
CA ARG A 87 5.79 -8.04 -28.31
C ARG A 87 6.27 -6.61 -27.98
N ILE A 88 5.34 -5.75 -27.54
CA ILE A 88 5.65 -4.36 -27.18
C ILE A 88 6.62 -4.30 -26.00
N LEU A 89 6.38 -5.15 -24.99
CA LEU A 89 7.25 -5.21 -23.82
C LEU A 89 8.64 -5.75 -24.20
N LYS A 90 8.72 -6.79 -25.03
CA LYS A 90 10.00 -7.33 -25.50
C LYS A 90 10.82 -6.29 -26.25
N ALA A 91 10.21 -5.58 -27.21
CA ALA A 91 10.88 -4.49 -27.93
C ALA A 91 11.38 -3.37 -26.98
N ARG A 92 10.58 -3.02 -25.97
CA ARG A 92 11.00 -2.04 -24.94
C ARG A 92 12.17 -2.55 -24.10
N LEU A 93 12.15 -3.83 -23.72
CA LEU A 93 13.22 -4.46 -22.95
C LEU A 93 14.53 -4.52 -23.76
N GLU A 94 14.46 -4.88 -25.03
CA GLU A 94 15.60 -4.86 -25.96
C GLU A 94 16.19 -3.45 -26.09
N TYR A 95 15.34 -2.43 -26.29
CA TYR A 95 15.78 -1.04 -26.34
C TYR A 95 16.46 -0.58 -25.05
N LEU A 96 15.89 -0.91 -23.88
CA LEU A 96 16.47 -0.56 -22.58
C LEU A 96 17.80 -1.27 -22.32
N ARG A 97 17.94 -2.51 -22.80
CA ARG A 97 19.20 -3.26 -22.72
C ARG A 97 20.26 -2.64 -23.61
N ASP A 98 19.93 -2.33 -24.85
CA ASP A 98 20.92 -1.91 -25.86
C ASP A 98 21.35 -0.44 -25.66
N GLN A 99 20.43 0.45 -25.28
CA GLN A 99 20.73 1.88 -25.10
C GLN A 99 21.17 2.26 -23.68
N PHE A 100 20.59 1.63 -22.65
CA PHE A 100 20.80 2.02 -21.25
C PHE A 100 21.46 0.93 -20.41
N GLN A 101 21.81 -0.22 -21.00
CA GLN A 101 22.44 -1.36 -20.31
C GLN A 101 21.62 -1.86 -19.11
N ILE A 102 20.29 -1.68 -19.16
CA ILE A 102 19.38 -2.12 -18.11
C ILE A 102 19.01 -3.58 -18.36
N ARG A 103 19.25 -4.44 -17.35
CA ARG A 103 18.85 -5.85 -17.42
C ARG A 103 17.32 -5.98 -17.41
N GLU A 104 16.81 -6.91 -18.20
CA GLU A 104 15.37 -7.12 -18.34
C GLU A 104 14.67 -7.41 -17.01
N ASN A 105 15.27 -8.29 -16.20
CA ASN A 105 14.77 -8.64 -14.86
C ASN A 105 14.75 -7.43 -13.91
N ASP A 106 15.68 -6.49 -14.07
CA ASP A 106 15.73 -5.30 -13.23
C ASP A 106 14.57 -4.36 -13.53
N PHE A 107 14.27 -4.14 -14.81
CA PHE A 107 13.12 -3.36 -15.26
C PHE A 107 11.80 -4.02 -14.83
N LEU A 108 11.62 -5.32 -15.05
CA LEU A 108 10.40 -6.04 -14.68
C LEU A 108 10.13 -5.97 -13.17
N THR A 109 11.17 -6.16 -12.37
CA THR A 109 11.04 -6.09 -10.91
C THR A 109 10.79 -4.66 -10.46
N PHE A 110 11.47 -3.67 -11.03
CA PHE A 110 11.25 -2.26 -10.73
C PHE A 110 9.81 -1.85 -11.04
N ASP A 111 9.31 -2.17 -12.22
CA ASP A 111 7.96 -1.81 -12.63
C ASP A 111 6.90 -2.49 -11.75
N ALA A 112 7.10 -3.76 -11.39
CA ALA A 112 6.19 -4.45 -10.49
C ALA A 112 6.19 -3.86 -9.06
N MET A 113 7.37 -3.54 -8.51
CA MET A 113 7.48 -2.93 -7.17
C MET A 113 6.91 -1.51 -7.16
N ARG A 114 7.08 -0.74 -8.24
CA ARG A 114 6.49 0.59 -8.40
C ARG A 114 4.97 0.55 -8.30
N HIS A 115 4.31 -0.35 -9.04
CA HIS A 115 2.85 -0.47 -8.97
C HIS A 115 2.37 -1.04 -7.64
N ALA A 116 3.08 -2.01 -7.07
CA ALA A 116 2.74 -2.54 -5.75
C ALA A 116 2.78 -1.44 -4.67
N ALA A 117 3.86 -0.66 -4.64
CA ALA A 117 4.01 0.48 -3.73
C ALA A 117 2.97 1.58 -4.00
N GLN A 118 2.63 1.83 -5.27
CA GLN A 118 1.58 2.79 -5.63
C GLN A 118 0.21 2.37 -5.08
N CYS A 119 -0.16 1.10 -5.20
CA CYS A 119 -1.43 0.60 -4.68
C CYS A 119 -1.46 0.66 -3.15
N VAL A 120 -0.40 0.17 -2.52
CA VAL A 120 -0.28 0.08 -1.06
C VAL A 120 -0.18 1.47 -0.41
N GLY A 121 0.53 2.40 -1.04
CA GLY A 121 0.68 3.77 -0.56
C GLY A 121 -0.62 4.59 -0.54
N ARG A 122 -1.70 4.09 -1.14
CA ARG A 122 -3.02 4.77 -1.07
C ARG A 122 -3.67 4.70 0.29
N ALA A 123 -3.21 3.81 1.17
CA ALA A 123 -3.79 3.57 2.49
C ALA A 123 -3.53 4.67 3.51
N ILE A 124 -2.51 5.52 3.30
CA ILE A 124 -2.10 6.56 4.24
C ILE A 124 -2.09 7.90 3.52
N ARG A 125 -2.89 8.86 4.00
CA ARG A 125 -2.98 10.22 3.41
C ARG A 125 -2.38 11.33 4.26
N GLY A 126 -2.33 11.13 5.57
CA GLY A 126 -1.85 12.14 6.51
C GLY A 126 -1.17 11.51 7.73
N LYS A 127 -0.63 12.36 8.60
CA LYS A 127 0.08 11.92 9.81
C LYS A 127 -0.85 11.39 10.91
N THR A 128 -2.10 11.84 10.89
CA THR A 128 -3.18 11.36 11.75
C THR A 128 -3.80 10.07 11.22
N ASP A 129 -3.47 9.69 9.99
CA ASP A 129 -4.02 8.53 9.33
C ASP A 129 -3.13 7.31 9.55
N TYR A 130 -3.76 6.15 9.66
CA TYR A 130 -3.06 4.89 9.88
C TYR A 130 -3.71 3.76 9.09
N GLY A 131 -2.88 2.88 8.56
CA GLY A 131 -3.31 1.72 7.81
C GLY A 131 -2.28 0.61 7.87
N ILE A 132 -2.76 -0.63 7.77
CA ILE A 132 -1.92 -1.82 7.66
C ILE A 132 -1.68 -2.11 6.19
N MET A 133 -0.42 -2.33 5.85
CA MET A 133 0.02 -2.71 4.52
C MET A 133 0.54 -4.14 4.55
N VAL A 134 -0.15 -5.07 3.89
CA VAL A 134 0.22 -6.48 3.88
C VAL A 134 0.66 -6.89 2.48
N PHE A 135 1.89 -7.41 2.37
CA PHE A 135 2.43 -7.99 1.15
C PHE A 135 2.29 -9.51 1.20
N ALA A 136 1.24 -10.05 0.58
CA ALA A 136 0.91 -11.48 0.63
C ALA A 136 1.65 -12.28 -0.45
N ASP A 137 2.99 -12.27 -0.42
CA ASP A 137 3.85 -13.12 -1.26
C ASP A 137 5.26 -13.25 -0.68
N LYS A 138 5.77 -14.48 -0.58
CA LYS A 138 7.13 -14.77 -0.08
C LYS A 138 8.23 -14.06 -0.89
N ARG A 139 7.98 -13.74 -2.16
CA ARG A 139 8.94 -13.09 -3.06
C ARG A 139 9.30 -11.66 -2.62
N PHE A 140 8.42 -10.97 -1.88
CA PHE A 140 8.71 -9.62 -1.36
C PHE A 140 9.86 -9.61 -0.35
N THR A 141 10.10 -10.72 0.36
CA THR A 141 11.21 -10.83 1.33
C THR A 141 12.59 -10.80 0.66
N ARG A 142 12.68 -11.15 -0.64
CA ARG A 142 13.96 -11.18 -1.34
C ARG A 142 14.55 -9.79 -1.48
N ALA A 143 15.85 -9.66 -1.25
CA ALA A 143 16.56 -8.38 -1.27
C ALA A 143 16.39 -7.62 -2.60
N ASP A 144 16.35 -8.32 -3.75
CA ASP A 144 16.16 -7.72 -5.07
C ASP A 144 14.83 -6.97 -5.24
N LYS A 145 13.83 -7.28 -4.42
CA LYS A 145 12.49 -6.68 -4.46
C LYS A 145 12.27 -5.73 -3.30
N ARG A 146 12.66 -6.16 -2.09
CA ARG A 146 12.53 -5.35 -0.87
C ARG A 146 13.23 -4.00 -1.00
N THR A 147 14.44 -3.99 -1.55
CA THR A 147 15.24 -2.76 -1.76
C THR A 147 14.63 -1.81 -2.79
N LYS A 148 13.73 -2.29 -3.66
CA LYS A 148 13.05 -1.49 -4.68
C LYS A 148 11.75 -0.86 -4.18
N LEU A 149 11.31 -1.15 -2.95
CA LEU A 149 10.21 -0.43 -2.31
C LEU A 149 10.67 0.99 -1.91
N PRO A 150 9.76 1.95 -1.70
CA PRO A 150 10.13 3.26 -1.17
C PRO A 150 10.77 3.18 0.23
N LYS A 151 11.74 4.06 0.51
CA LYS A 151 12.47 4.09 1.79
C LYS A 151 11.55 4.17 3.01
N TRP A 152 10.51 5.01 2.95
CA TRP A 152 9.56 5.18 4.05
C TRP A 152 8.81 3.88 4.41
N ILE A 153 8.60 2.96 3.45
CA ILE A 153 8.04 1.62 3.74
C ILE A 153 9.13 0.73 4.31
N GLN A 154 10.34 0.75 3.71
CA GLN A 154 11.45 -0.09 4.13
C GLN A 154 11.88 0.17 5.59
N GLU A 155 11.89 1.43 6.02
CA GLU A 155 12.24 1.84 7.39
C GLU A 155 11.31 1.24 8.46
N HIS A 156 10.06 0.95 8.09
CA HIS A 156 9.07 0.35 8.99
C HIS A 156 8.91 -1.17 8.79
N LEU A 157 9.55 -1.71 7.75
CA LEU A 157 9.53 -3.14 7.44
C LEU A 157 10.69 -3.84 8.17
N ASN A 158 10.53 -4.08 9.46
CA ASN A 158 11.52 -4.81 10.27
C ASN A 158 11.62 -6.30 9.89
N GLU A 159 12.73 -6.95 10.23
CA GLU A 159 12.90 -8.40 10.00
C GLU A 159 11.85 -9.24 10.72
N SER A 160 11.39 -8.79 11.90
CA SER A 160 10.29 -9.42 12.65
C SER A 160 8.95 -9.43 11.90
N PHE A 161 8.78 -8.57 10.89
CA PHE A 161 7.56 -8.51 10.07
C PHE A 161 7.71 -9.21 8.71
N CYS A 162 8.82 -9.92 8.49
CA CYS A 162 9.08 -10.66 7.27
C CYS A 162 8.73 -12.16 7.44
N ASN A 163 8.23 -12.79 6.38
CA ASN A 163 7.86 -14.22 6.34
C ASN A 163 6.89 -14.68 7.45
N LEU A 164 5.98 -13.80 7.87
CA LEU A 164 4.96 -14.13 8.85
C LEU A 164 3.96 -15.16 8.30
N SER A 165 3.49 -16.04 9.18
CA SER A 165 2.29 -16.83 8.95
C SER A 165 1.04 -15.95 9.02
N THR A 166 -0.09 -16.44 8.49
CA THR A 166 -1.36 -15.72 8.51
C THR A 166 -1.83 -15.43 9.94
N GLU A 167 -1.62 -16.36 10.87
CA GLU A 167 -2.03 -16.21 12.28
C GLU A 167 -1.20 -15.16 13.01
N GLU A 168 0.13 -15.18 12.85
CA GLU A 168 1.03 -14.18 13.42
C GLU A 168 0.71 -12.79 12.88
N ALA A 169 0.49 -12.67 11.57
CA ALA A 169 0.11 -11.40 10.94
C ALA A 169 -1.20 -10.85 11.53
N ILE A 170 -2.20 -11.70 11.76
CA ILE A 170 -3.47 -11.30 12.39
C ILE A 170 -3.25 -10.84 13.84
N GLN A 171 -2.43 -11.54 14.62
CA GLN A 171 -2.14 -11.16 16.02
C GLN A 171 -1.45 -9.80 16.10
N ILE A 172 -0.44 -9.58 15.25
CA ILE A 172 0.28 -8.32 15.14
C ILE A 172 -0.68 -7.20 14.72
N ALA A 173 -1.48 -7.43 13.68
CA ALA A 173 -2.48 -6.47 13.19
C ALA A 173 -3.49 -6.08 14.28
N LYS A 174 -4.04 -7.05 15.03
CA LYS A 174 -4.97 -6.79 16.13
C LYS A 174 -4.35 -5.95 17.23
N ARG A 175 -3.11 -6.26 17.63
CA ARG A 175 -2.38 -5.50 18.66
C ARG A 175 -2.13 -4.07 18.19
N TRP A 176 -1.63 -3.92 16.97
CA TRP A 176 -1.27 -2.63 16.40
C TRP A 176 -2.48 -1.71 16.22
N LEU A 177 -3.61 -2.22 15.69
CA LEU A 177 -4.84 -1.43 15.54
C LEU A 177 -5.37 -0.91 16.88
N ARG A 178 -5.28 -1.69 17.96
CA ARG A 178 -5.70 -1.25 19.30
C ARG A 178 -4.81 -0.14 19.87
N GLN A 179 -3.51 -0.18 19.56
CA GLN A 179 -2.56 0.85 19.97
C GLN A 179 -2.78 2.14 19.17
N MET A 180 -2.96 2.05 17.85
CA MET A 180 -3.17 3.20 16.98
C MET A 180 -4.55 3.83 17.11
N ALA A 181 -5.54 3.11 17.66
CA ALA A 181 -6.88 3.64 17.90
C ALA A 181 -6.97 4.56 19.15
N GLN A 182 -5.88 4.74 19.90
CA GLN A 182 -5.86 5.68 21.01
C GLN A 182 -5.92 7.13 20.50
N PRO A 183 -6.45 8.08 21.30
CA PRO A 183 -6.47 9.49 20.93
C PRO A 183 -5.06 9.99 20.64
N PHE A 184 -4.83 10.52 19.44
CA PHE A 184 -3.56 11.12 19.04
C PHE A 184 -3.78 12.62 18.84
N THR A 185 -3.35 13.41 19.81
CA THR A 185 -3.64 14.85 19.85
C THR A 185 -2.60 15.64 19.06
N ARG A 186 -2.91 16.90 18.77
CA ARG A 186 -1.97 17.81 18.12
C ARG A 186 -0.73 18.08 18.99
N GLU A 187 -0.88 18.03 20.31
CA GLU A 187 0.22 18.23 21.25
C GLU A 187 1.28 17.13 21.10
N ASP A 188 0.86 15.89 20.89
CA ASP A 188 1.75 14.75 20.63
C ASP A 188 2.54 14.89 19.32
N GLN A 189 2.05 15.72 18.38
CA GLN A 189 2.71 15.96 17.10
C GLN A 189 3.73 17.08 17.15
N LEU A 190 3.56 18.04 18.07
CA LEU A 190 4.40 19.24 18.16
C LEU A 190 5.85 18.86 18.50
N GLY A 191 6.80 19.35 17.70
CA GLY A 191 8.23 19.11 17.89
C GLY A 191 8.78 17.82 17.26
N LEU A 192 7.92 16.89 16.82
CA LEU A 192 8.33 15.71 16.05
C LEU A 192 7.90 15.82 14.59
N SER A 193 6.61 15.99 14.38
CA SER A 193 6.00 15.89 13.05
C SER A 193 5.28 17.18 12.63
N LEU A 194 4.86 18.01 13.59
CA LEU A 194 4.37 19.36 13.36
C LEU A 194 5.35 20.35 14.01
N LEU A 195 5.78 21.37 13.27
CA LEU A 195 6.68 22.40 13.77
C LEU A 195 5.93 23.74 13.84
N THR A 196 6.11 24.47 14.94
CA THR A 196 5.64 25.85 15.05
C THR A 196 6.66 26.82 14.45
N LYS A 197 6.21 28.04 14.12
CA LYS A 197 7.09 29.09 13.61
C LYS A 197 8.26 29.37 14.54
N GLU A 198 8.00 29.48 15.84
CA GLU A 198 9.04 29.71 16.86
C GLU A 198 10.05 28.57 16.97
N GLN A 199 9.61 27.32 16.81
CA GLN A 199 10.52 26.16 16.79
C GLN A 199 11.44 26.20 15.57
N LEU A 200 10.90 26.64 14.43
CA LEU A 200 11.65 26.74 13.18
C LEU A 200 12.71 27.85 13.24
N GLU A 201 12.35 29.02 13.77
CA GLU A 201 13.29 30.13 13.99
C GLU A 201 14.42 29.75 14.97
N LYS A 202 14.10 28.99 16.03
CA LYS A 202 15.11 28.45 16.97
C LYS A 202 16.03 27.42 16.31
N GLU A 203 15.49 26.51 15.50
CA GLU A 203 16.32 25.56 14.74
C GLU A 203 17.26 26.28 13.78
N GLU A 204 16.77 27.29 13.06
CA GLU A 204 17.57 28.08 12.13
C GLU A 204 18.71 28.81 12.83
N ALA A 205 18.43 29.47 13.97
CA ALA A 205 19.45 30.10 14.80
C ALA A 205 20.51 29.09 15.26
N SER A 206 20.10 27.91 15.74
CA SER A 206 21.02 26.86 16.19
C SER A 206 21.88 26.26 15.06
N LYS A 207 21.34 26.17 13.83
CA LYS A 207 22.08 25.70 12.64
C LYS A 207 23.13 26.73 12.21
N ILE A 208 22.81 28.02 12.33
CA ILE A 208 23.75 29.11 12.03
C ILE A 208 24.90 29.11 13.04
N GLU A 209 24.61 28.97 14.33
CA GLU A 209 25.63 28.87 15.39
C GLU A 209 26.55 27.66 15.21
N ARG A 210 26.00 26.48 14.88
CA ARG A 210 26.81 25.27 14.61
C ARG A 210 27.74 25.43 13.40
N LYS A 211 27.30 26.12 12.35
CA LYS A 211 28.14 26.44 11.19
C LYS A 211 29.22 27.45 11.53
N ALA A 212 28.92 28.42 12.39
CA ALA A 212 29.90 29.40 12.86
C ALA A 212 30.98 28.81 13.78
N GLN A 213 30.68 27.71 14.50
CA GLN A 213 31.64 26.98 15.33
C GLN A 213 32.49 25.95 14.57
N GLN A 214 32.10 25.60 13.34
CA GLN A 214 32.84 24.65 12.49
C GLN A 214 33.82 25.34 11.51
N ASN A 215 33.77 26.66 11.40
CA ASN A 215 34.72 27.50 10.66
C ASN A 215 35.68 28.19 11.63
#